data_AF-A0A2V8EDY2-F1
#
_entry.id   AF-A0A2V8EDY2-F1
#
_cell.length_a   1.000
_cell.length_b   1.000
_cell.length_c   1.000
_cell.angle_alpha   90.00
_cell.angle_beta   90.00
_cell.angle_gamma   90.00
#
_symmetry.space_group_name_H-M   'P 1'
#
loop_
_entity.id
_entity.type
_entity.pdbx_description
1 polymer ?
#
loop_
_entity_poly.entity_id
_entity_poly.type
_entity_poly.pdbx_seq_one_letter_code
_entity_poly.pdbx_strand_id
1 'polypeptide(L)'
;MKIGLFTTVLGALTVGDMIAKVKALGHIEALELGTGGWPGDAHVDLGALADPSRARQYREMIADAGLSISALSCHGNPLHPDPAQALEADKIFRRSVRLAERLDVPVVITFSGCPGDGDGARHPNWITTPWPPEYLD
;
A
#
# COMPACT_ATOMS: atom_id res chain seq x y z
N MET A 1 -5.84 22.46 5.14
CA MET A 1 -6.23 21.13 4.61
C MET A 1 -5.19 20.77 3.58
N LYS A 2 -4.53 19.61 3.73
CA LYS A 2 -3.47 19.15 2.83
C LYS A 2 -4.06 18.41 1.63
N ILE A 3 -3.48 18.57 0.45
CA ILE A 3 -3.80 17.74 -0.72
C ILE A 3 -2.85 16.54 -0.75
N GLY A 4 -3.40 15.33 -0.79
CA GLY A 4 -2.66 14.07 -0.85
C GLY A 4 -2.64 13.45 -2.24
N LEU A 5 -1.59 12.67 -2.54
CA LEU A 5 -1.51 11.84 -3.74
C LEU A 5 -1.30 10.37 -3.36
N PHE A 6 -2.16 9.50 -3.88
CA PHE A 6 -1.89 8.06 -3.89
C PHE A 6 -0.88 7.72 -4.97
N THR A 7 0.34 7.42 -4.55
CA THR A 7 1.51 7.38 -5.44
C THR A 7 1.58 6.17 -6.37
N THR A 8 0.65 5.21 -6.26
CA THR A 8 0.61 4.00 -7.11
C THR A 8 0.50 4.31 -8.60
N VAL A 9 -0.16 5.41 -8.96
CA VAL A 9 -0.21 5.90 -10.35
C VAL A 9 1.17 6.30 -10.90
N LEU A 10 2.18 6.45 -10.03
CA LEU A 10 3.57 6.74 -10.36
C LEU A 10 4.49 5.53 -10.16
N GLY A 11 3.97 4.31 -10.02
CA GLY A 11 4.76 3.12 -9.64
C GLY A 11 5.87 2.69 -10.61
N ALA A 12 5.98 3.30 -11.79
CA ALA A 12 7.11 3.12 -12.70
C ALA A 12 8.33 4.00 -12.35
N LEU A 13 8.17 4.94 -11.42
CA LEU A 13 9.23 5.85 -10.99
C LEU A 13 9.98 5.28 -9.79
N THR A 14 11.25 5.65 -9.65
CA THR A 14 11.95 5.47 -8.38
C THR A 14 11.35 6.39 -7.32
N VAL A 15 11.59 6.12 -6.03
CA VAL A 15 11.10 7.01 -4.95
C VAL A 15 11.61 8.45 -5.13
N GLY A 16 12.84 8.64 -5.61
CA GLY A 16 13.42 9.96 -5.86
C GLY A 16 12.73 10.68 -7.03
N ASP A 17 12.50 9.98 -8.14
CA ASP A 17 11.80 10.54 -9.30
C ASP A 17 10.33 10.83 -8.99
N MET A 18 9.69 9.98 -8.18
CA MET A 18 8.34 10.21 -7.67
C MET A 18 8.28 11.49 -6.85
N ILE A 19 9.19 11.68 -5.88
CA ILE A 19 9.27 12.91 -5.09
C ILE A 19 9.47 14.13 -6.00
N ALA A 20 10.40 14.06 -6.96
CA ALA A 20 10.65 15.15 -7.90
C ALA A 20 9.39 15.50 -8.72
N LYS A 21 8.68 14.47 -9.20
CA LYS A 21 7.42 14.63 -9.94
C LYS A 21 6.33 15.26 -9.08
N VAL A 22 6.16 14.79 -7.84
CA VAL A 22 5.16 15.34 -6.90
C VAL A 22 5.46 16.81 -6.59
N LYS A 23 6.71 17.16 -6.32
CA LYS A 23 7.11 18.56 -6.08
C LYS A 23 6.84 19.45 -7.30
N ALA A 24 7.07 18.94 -8.52
CA ALA A 24 6.80 19.68 -9.74
C ALA A 24 5.30 19.99 -9.96
N LEU A 25 4.38 19.26 -9.31
CA LEU A 25 2.94 19.57 -9.33
C LEU A 25 2.56 20.76 -8.45
N GLY A 26 3.44 21.18 -7.52
CA GLY A 26 3.33 22.43 -6.75
C GLY A 26 2.25 22.49 -5.66
N HIS A 27 1.31 21.54 -5.61
CA HIS A 27 0.16 21.60 -4.69
C HIS A 27 -0.05 20.35 -3.83
N ILE A 28 0.76 19.31 -4.02
CA ILE A 28 0.68 18.08 -3.23
C ILE A 28 1.57 18.20 -2.01
N GLU A 29 1.04 17.86 -0.84
CA GLU A 29 1.69 18.01 0.47
C GLU A 29 1.76 16.68 1.26
N ALA A 30 1.02 15.68 0.81
CA ALA A 30 0.95 14.37 1.47
C ALA A 30 0.99 13.22 0.47
N LEU A 31 1.59 12.11 0.88
CA LEU A 31 1.73 10.90 0.10
C LEU A 31 0.97 9.75 0.76
N GLU A 32 0.20 9.04 -0.03
CA GLU A 32 -0.26 7.69 0.29
C GLU A 32 0.60 6.69 -0.50
N LEU A 33 1.21 5.75 0.22
CA LEU A 33 2.22 4.86 -0.32
C LEU A 33 1.71 3.42 -0.37
N GLY A 34 1.84 2.79 -1.53
CA GLY A 34 1.61 1.34 -1.67
C GLY A 34 2.68 0.55 -0.89
N THR A 35 2.24 -0.49 -0.19
CA THR A 35 3.12 -1.38 0.61
C THR A 35 2.97 -2.84 0.23
N GLY A 36 2.37 -3.13 -0.94
CA GLY A 36 2.10 -4.48 -1.42
C GLY A 36 0.62 -4.69 -1.74
N GLY A 37 0.27 -5.93 -2.09
CA GLY A 37 -1.04 -6.26 -2.63
C GLY A 37 -1.25 -5.63 -4.01
N TRP A 38 -2.47 -5.28 -4.36
CA TRP A 38 -2.77 -4.66 -5.65
C TRP A 38 -2.13 -3.27 -5.87
N PRO A 39 -1.97 -2.41 -4.83
CA PRO A 39 -1.18 -1.19 -4.94
C PRO A 39 0.29 -1.40 -5.35
N GLY A 40 0.83 -2.59 -5.11
CA GLY A 40 2.27 -2.83 -5.18
C GLY A 40 3.04 -2.04 -4.11
N ASP A 41 4.37 -2.06 -4.22
CA ASP A 41 5.31 -1.53 -3.23
C ASP A 41 6.44 -0.69 -3.86
N ALA A 42 6.22 -0.16 -5.06
CA ALA A 42 7.23 0.52 -5.89
C ALA A 42 8.05 1.60 -5.16
N HIS A 43 7.45 2.29 -4.19
CA HIS A 43 8.11 3.37 -3.45
C HIS A 43 8.50 2.99 -2.01
N VAL A 44 8.19 1.77 -1.54
CA VAL A 44 8.36 1.34 -0.16
C VAL A 44 8.91 -0.09 -0.12
N ASP A 45 10.17 -0.23 0.30
CA ASP A 45 10.73 -1.55 0.61
C ASP A 45 10.36 -1.97 2.04
N LEU A 46 9.30 -2.77 2.18
CA LEU A 46 8.85 -3.29 3.48
C LEU A 46 9.92 -4.10 4.23
N GLY A 47 10.91 -4.68 3.54
CA GLY A 47 11.98 -5.45 4.15
C GLY A 47 13.05 -4.53 4.72
N ALA A 48 13.57 -3.63 3.88
CA ALA A 48 14.57 -2.66 4.28
C ALA A 48 14.08 -1.73 5.39
N LEU A 49 12.84 -1.24 5.29
CA LEU A 49 12.29 -0.29 6.26
C LEU A 49 11.80 -0.96 7.56
N ALA A 50 11.96 -2.29 7.71
CA ALA A 50 11.83 -2.94 9.01
C ALA A 50 12.95 -2.51 9.97
N ASP A 51 14.09 -2.06 9.44
CA ASP A 51 15.19 -1.45 10.19
C ASP A 51 14.81 -0.01 10.64
N PRO A 52 14.85 0.30 11.95
CA PRO A 52 14.47 1.62 12.45
C PRO A 52 15.30 2.79 11.92
N SER A 53 16.58 2.57 11.62
CA SER A 53 17.45 3.61 11.07
C SER A 53 17.08 3.93 9.63
N ARG A 54 16.76 2.90 8.83
CA ARG A 54 16.29 3.07 7.44
C ARG A 54 14.91 3.72 7.39
N ALA A 55 14.00 3.31 8.29
CA ALA A 55 12.68 3.94 8.41
C ALA A 55 12.80 5.44 8.75
N ARG A 56 13.70 5.80 9.67
CA ARG A 56 13.99 7.20 10.03
C ARG A 56 14.52 7.99 8.83
N GLN A 57 15.54 7.47 8.14
CA GLN A 57 16.12 8.10 6.96
C GLN A 57 15.08 8.29 5.84
N TYR A 58 14.22 7.29 5.64
CA TYR A 58 13.14 7.38 4.67
C TYR A 58 12.15 8.50 5.02
N ARG A 59 11.74 8.61 6.29
CA ARG A 59 10.87 9.69 6.76
C ARG A 59 11.54 11.06 6.60
N GLU A 60 12.81 11.19 6.93
CA GLU A 60 13.60 12.43 6.78
C GLU A 60 13.67 12.85 5.31
N MET A 61 13.97 11.92 4.39
CA MET A 61 13.97 12.19 2.94
C MET A 61 12.63 12.77 2.44
N ILE A 62 11.50 12.22 2.91
CA ILE A 62 10.16 12.72 2.55
C ILE A 62 9.91 14.10 3.18
N ALA A 63 10.30 14.30 4.44
CA ALA A 63 10.14 15.57 5.15
C ALA A 63 10.98 16.69 4.53
N ASP A 64 12.23 16.41 4.14
CA ASP A 64 13.15 17.35 3.47
C ASP A 64 12.61 17.80 2.10
N ALA A 65 11.78 16.96 1.48
CA ALA A 65 11.06 17.32 0.27
C ALA A 65 9.86 18.27 0.51
N GLY A 66 9.53 18.58 1.77
CA GLY A 66 8.34 19.33 2.17
C GLY A 66 7.06 18.50 2.14
N LEU A 67 7.18 17.17 2.12
CA LEU A 67 6.07 16.23 2.01
C LEU A 67 5.85 15.51 3.35
N SER A 68 4.68 14.91 3.51
CA SER A 68 4.34 14.03 4.63
C SER A 68 3.76 12.71 4.14
N ILE A 69 3.82 11.66 4.95
CA ILE A 69 3.16 10.39 4.63
C ILE A 69 1.81 10.40 5.38
N SER A 70 0.70 10.42 4.64
CA SER A 70 -0.64 10.44 5.25
C SER A 70 -1.17 9.05 5.56
N ALA A 71 -0.84 8.06 4.73
CA ALA A 71 -1.30 6.70 4.88
C ALA A 71 -0.40 5.68 4.16
N LEU A 72 -0.45 4.44 4.61
CA LEU A 72 0.10 3.28 3.90
C LEU A 72 -1.05 2.42 3.36
N SER A 73 -0.95 1.96 2.12
CA SER A 73 -2.01 1.20 1.46
C SER A 73 -1.54 -0.21 1.14
N CYS A 74 -2.30 -1.20 1.60
CA CYS A 74 -2.07 -2.63 1.39
C CYS A 74 -3.39 -3.31 1.03
N HIS A 75 -3.84 -3.09 -0.20
CA HIS A 75 -5.12 -3.66 -0.64
C HIS A 75 -4.90 -5.10 -1.09
N GLY A 76 -5.49 -6.04 -0.37
CA GLY A 76 -5.50 -7.46 -0.67
C GLY A 76 -6.81 -8.09 -0.20
N ASN A 77 -6.90 -9.41 -0.25
CA ASN A 77 -8.06 -10.15 0.24
C ASN A 77 -7.66 -11.16 1.33
N PRO A 78 -7.58 -10.75 2.61
CA PRO A 78 -7.28 -11.67 3.71
C PRO A 78 -8.40 -12.69 3.97
N LEU A 79 -9.57 -12.51 3.35
CA LEU A 79 -10.71 -13.44 3.40
C LEU A 79 -10.77 -14.36 2.19
N HIS A 80 -9.78 -14.32 1.30
CA HIS A 80 -9.82 -15.06 0.04
C HIS A 80 -9.98 -16.58 0.28
N PRO A 81 -10.86 -17.28 -0.44
CA PRO A 81 -11.05 -18.73 -0.26
C PRO A 81 -9.81 -19.59 -0.58
N ASP A 82 -8.94 -19.14 -1.50
CA ASP A 82 -7.57 -19.67 -1.63
C ASP A 82 -6.72 -19.30 -0.40
N PRO A 83 -6.30 -20.28 0.43
CA PRO A 83 -5.54 -20.02 1.65
C PRO A 83 -4.18 -19.37 1.40
N ALA A 84 -3.55 -19.60 0.26
CA ALA A 84 -2.25 -19.02 -0.06
C ALA A 84 -2.38 -17.50 -0.28
N GLN A 85 -3.43 -17.08 -0.99
CA GLN A 85 -3.71 -15.66 -1.23
C GLN A 85 -4.15 -14.94 0.05
N ALA A 86 -5.02 -15.56 0.86
CA ALA A 86 -5.42 -15.01 2.15
C ALA A 86 -4.23 -14.82 3.09
N LEU A 87 -3.35 -15.82 3.17
CA LEU A 87 -2.14 -15.76 4.00
C LEU A 87 -1.17 -14.66 3.52
N GLU A 88 -0.99 -14.50 2.21
CA GLU A 88 -0.12 -13.45 1.68
C GLU A 88 -0.68 -12.06 1.96
N ALA A 89 -1.99 -11.86 1.78
CA ALA A 89 -2.66 -10.60 2.11
C ALA A 89 -2.56 -10.26 3.63
N ASP A 90 -2.77 -11.24 4.52
CA ASP A 90 -2.61 -11.05 5.98
C ASP A 90 -1.16 -10.70 6.35
N LYS A 91 -0.17 -11.36 5.75
CA LYS A 91 1.26 -11.05 5.97
C LYS A 91 1.60 -9.62 5.59
N ILE A 92 1.16 -9.18 4.40
CA ILE A 92 1.39 -7.82 3.92
C ILE A 92 0.73 -6.82 4.88
N PHE A 93 -0.54 -7.02 5.22
CA PHE A 93 -1.26 -6.15 6.16
C PHE A 93 -0.51 -6.00 7.50
N ARG A 94 -0.11 -7.10 8.13
CA ARG A 94 0.62 -7.06 9.41
C ARG A 94 1.97 -6.36 9.29
N ARG A 95 2.67 -6.53 8.16
CA ARG A 95 3.93 -5.82 7.89
C ARG A 95 3.69 -4.33 7.69
N SER A 96 2.63 -3.93 6.98
CA SER A 96 2.26 -2.53 6.77
C SER A 96 1.87 -1.84 8.08
N VAL A 97 1.14 -2.52 8.98
CA VAL A 97 0.84 -1.99 10.33
C VAL A 97 2.11 -1.75 11.15
N ARG A 98 3.05 -2.71 11.13
CA ARG A 98 4.35 -2.57 11.80
C ARG A 98 5.23 -1.49 11.18
N LEU A 99 5.15 -1.29 9.87
CA LEU A 99 5.87 -0.22 9.19
C LEU A 99 5.24 1.15 9.53
N ALA A 100 3.92 1.24 9.61
CA ALA A 100 3.22 2.46 9.98
C ALA A 100 3.70 3.00 11.33
N GLU A 101 3.84 2.12 12.34
CA GLU A 101 4.45 2.48 13.63
C GLU A 101 5.85 3.07 13.49
N ARG A 102 6.72 2.44 12.67
CA ARG A 102 8.12 2.89 12.48
C ARG A 102 8.22 4.23 11.76
N LEU A 103 7.34 4.44 10.77
CA LEU A 103 7.28 5.66 9.97
C LEU A 103 6.48 6.77 10.65
N ASP A 104 5.85 6.50 11.80
CA ASP A 104 4.93 7.41 12.48
C ASP A 104 3.74 7.83 11.59
N VAL A 105 3.17 6.84 10.90
CA VAL A 105 2.01 7.01 10.00
C VAL A 105 0.75 6.56 10.71
N PRO A 106 -0.28 7.41 10.83
CA PRO A 106 -1.44 7.12 11.67
C PRO A 106 -2.46 6.17 11.03
N VAL A 107 -2.39 5.95 9.71
CA VAL A 107 -3.44 5.26 8.94
C VAL A 107 -2.84 4.19 8.04
N VAL A 108 -3.43 2.99 8.10
CA VAL A 108 -3.23 1.92 7.13
C VAL A 108 -4.55 1.67 6.41
N ILE A 109 -4.54 1.82 5.09
CA ILE A 109 -5.69 1.63 4.20
C ILE A 109 -5.66 0.21 3.66
N THR A 110 -6.80 -0.46 3.73
CA THR A 110 -6.98 -1.82 3.23
C THR A 110 -8.34 -1.98 2.59
N PHE A 111 -8.56 -3.13 1.95
CA PHE A 111 -9.88 -3.58 1.54
C PHE A 111 -10.38 -4.65 2.52
N SER A 112 -11.70 -4.73 2.70
CA SER A 112 -12.31 -5.75 3.54
C SER A 112 -12.02 -7.17 3.03
N GLY A 113 -11.74 -7.31 1.73
CA GLY A 113 -11.73 -8.60 1.06
C GLY A 113 -13.14 -9.13 0.81
N CYS A 114 -13.22 -10.25 0.08
CA CYS A 114 -14.45 -10.97 -0.21
C CYS A 114 -14.23 -12.47 0.08
N PRO A 115 -15.07 -13.09 0.93
CA PRO A 115 -14.96 -14.51 1.25
C PRO A 115 -15.48 -15.40 0.12
N GLY A 116 -15.31 -16.71 0.24
CA GLY A 116 -16.01 -17.68 -0.58
C GLY A 116 -17.49 -17.82 -0.23
N ASP A 117 -18.26 -18.53 -1.06
CA ASP A 117 -19.67 -18.88 -0.84
C ASP A 117 -19.88 -20.12 0.05
N GLY A 118 -18.81 -20.80 0.48
CA GLY A 118 -18.83 -21.93 1.41
C GLY A 118 -17.48 -22.63 1.54
N ASP A 119 -17.43 -23.75 2.29
CA ASP A 119 -16.19 -24.48 2.62
C ASP A 119 -15.39 -24.99 1.41
N GLY A 120 -16.06 -25.21 0.27
CA GLY A 120 -15.46 -25.68 -0.98
C GLY A 120 -15.14 -24.58 -2.00
N ALA A 121 -15.34 -23.31 -1.63
CA ALA A 121 -15.19 -22.19 -2.54
C ALA A 121 -13.74 -22.08 -3.06
N ARG A 122 -13.61 -21.77 -4.34
CA ARG A 122 -12.31 -21.49 -4.99
C ARG A 122 -12.15 -20.03 -5.39
N HIS A 123 -13.26 -19.30 -5.42
CA HIS A 123 -13.33 -17.93 -5.87
C HIS A 123 -14.10 -17.08 -4.85
N PRO A 124 -13.71 -15.81 -4.66
CA PRO A 124 -14.49 -14.85 -3.89
C PRO A 124 -15.92 -14.69 -4.40
N ASN A 125 -16.86 -14.43 -3.49
CA ASN A 125 -18.25 -14.08 -3.80
C ASN A 125 -18.45 -12.55 -3.85
N TRP A 126 -19.63 -12.11 -4.27
CA TRP A 126 -20.06 -10.69 -4.28
C TRP A 126 -19.15 -9.74 -5.09
N ILE A 127 -18.56 -10.26 -6.17
CA ILE A 127 -17.77 -9.46 -7.10
C ILE A 127 -18.70 -8.63 -7.98
N THR A 128 -18.67 -7.32 -7.77
CA THR A 128 -19.49 -6.35 -8.53
C THR A 128 -18.72 -5.65 -9.65
N THR A 129 -17.41 -5.93 -9.78
CA THR A 129 -16.52 -5.29 -10.77
C THR A 129 -15.58 -6.31 -11.39
N PRO A 130 -15.17 -6.17 -12.67
CA PRO A 130 -14.26 -7.10 -13.37
C PRO A 130 -12.80 -6.98 -12.90
N TRP A 131 -12.58 -6.48 -11.69
CA TRP A 131 -11.27 -6.28 -11.08
C TRP A 131 -11.35 -6.74 -9.62
N PRO A 132 -10.31 -7.41 -9.10
CA PRO A 132 -9.05 -7.85 -9.74
C PRO A 132 -9.16 -8.79 -10.96
N PRO A 133 -8.08 -8.93 -11.76
CA PRO A 133 -8.08 -9.73 -13.02
C PRO A 133 -8.43 -11.20 -12.86
N GLU A 134 -8.42 -11.73 -11.64
CA GLU A 134 -8.82 -13.10 -11.30
C GLU A 134 -10.30 -13.42 -11.62
N TYR A 135 -11.08 -12.43 -12.04
CA TYR A 135 -12.48 -12.55 -12.48
C TYR A 135 -12.67 -12.43 -14.00
N LEU A 136 -11.58 -12.38 -14.78
CA LEU A 136 -11.64 -12.20 -16.23
C LEU A 136 -11.76 -13.52 -17.02
N ASP A 137 -11.48 -14.67 -16.38
CA ASP A 137 -11.57 -16.02 -16.95
C ASP A 137 -12.76 -16.80 -16.35
#